data_AF-A0A1Y3B3Q5-F1
#
_entry.id   AF-A0A1Y3B3Q5-F1
#
_cell.length_a   1.000
_cell.length_b   1.000
_cell.length_c   1.000
_cell.angle_alpha   90.00
_cell.angle_beta   90.00
_cell.angle_gamma   90.00
#
_symmetry.space_group_name_H-M   'P 1'
#
loop_
_entity.id
_entity.type
_entity.pdbx_description
1 polymer ?
#
loop_
_entity_poly.entity_id
_entity_poly.type
_entity_poly.pdbx_seq_one_letter_code
_entity_poly.pdbx_strand_id
1 'polypeptide(L)'
;DNTNSFLDRFGTKSDGNTHPVNDCDDDQSIDQSYLFRPGQLSTLKRTTFQLCDIQIDQVQQIIHENDGHELECTEKDGWLSKGSMDRIRAIMNRELSLIINDTDLLHEHSQTLNTVDVLPENIEISEVYDEDLGIYHH
;
A
#
# COMPACT_ATOMS: atom_id res chain seq x y z
N ASP A 1 51.32 -18.33 13.29
CA ASP A 1 50.13 -18.70 12.52
C ASP A 1 48.96 -17.80 12.90
N ASN A 2 48.82 -16.70 12.17
CA ASN A 2 47.79 -15.68 12.36
C ASN A 2 46.83 -15.78 11.18
N THR A 3 45.65 -16.37 11.42
CA THR A 3 44.63 -16.57 10.40
C THR A 3 43.84 -15.29 10.18
N ASN A 4 43.97 -14.78 8.96
CA ASN A 4 43.23 -13.68 8.34
C ASN A 4 41.76 -13.58 8.77
N SER A 5 41.34 -12.38 9.16
CA SER A 5 39.93 -12.01 9.15
C SER A 5 39.77 -10.51 8.89
N PHE A 6 39.24 -10.23 7.69
CA PHE A 6 38.22 -9.21 7.46
C PHE A 6 38.59 -7.81 6.96
N LEU A 7 39.86 -7.40 6.85
CA LEU A 7 40.17 -6.05 6.36
C LEU A 7 41.24 -6.02 5.26
N ASP A 8 40.85 -6.30 4.01
CA ASP A 8 41.64 -5.86 2.84
C ASP A 8 40.85 -5.83 1.51
N ARG A 9 39.60 -5.34 1.55
CA ARG A 9 38.76 -5.19 0.35
C ARG A 9 38.59 -3.74 -0.13
N PHE A 10 39.51 -2.84 0.22
CA PHE A 10 39.53 -1.50 -0.33
C PHE A 10 40.98 -1.02 -0.54
N GLY A 11 41.49 -1.17 -1.76
CA GLY A 11 42.86 -0.80 -2.11
C GLY A 11 43.18 -0.86 -3.61
N THR A 12 42.54 0.04 -4.37
CA THR A 12 42.87 0.62 -5.69
C THR A 12 44.04 0.08 -6.57
N LYS A 13 43.71 -0.19 -7.85
CA LYS A 13 44.30 0.34 -9.12
C LYS A 13 44.53 -0.73 -10.21
N SER A 14 43.88 -0.57 -11.37
CA SER A 14 44.53 -0.80 -12.69
C SER A 14 43.65 -0.30 -13.83
N ASP A 15 44.24 0.54 -14.69
CA ASP A 15 43.70 1.11 -15.94
C ASP A 15 43.43 0.05 -17.02
N GLY A 16 42.36 0.25 -17.82
CA GLY A 16 42.07 -0.56 -19.01
C GLY A 16 40.69 -0.28 -19.62
N ASN A 17 40.66 0.59 -20.62
CA ASN A 17 39.54 1.02 -21.47
C ASN A 17 38.66 -0.14 -22.01
N THR A 18 37.31 -0.06 -21.93
CA THR A 18 36.30 -0.13 -23.03
C THR A 18 34.87 -0.26 -22.47
N HIS A 19 33.94 0.42 -23.13
CA HIS A 19 32.45 0.43 -23.05
C HIS A 19 31.80 1.52 -22.17
N PRO A 20 31.00 2.43 -22.78
CA PRO A 20 30.02 3.18 -22.02
C PRO A 20 28.95 2.17 -21.61
N VAL A 21 28.91 1.83 -20.33
CA VAL A 21 27.66 1.31 -19.77
C VAL A 21 26.68 2.46 -19.90
N ASN A 22 25.76 2.32 -20.86
CA ASN A 22 24.49 2.99 -20.76
C ASN A 22 23.89 2.48 -19.46
N ASP A 23 24.10 3.20 -18.36
CA ASP A 23 23.23 3.11 -17.20
C ASP A 23 21.88 3.60 -17.71
N CYS A 24 21.12 2.67 -18.27
CA CYS A 24 19.70 2.81 -18.42
C CYS A 24 19.19 3.13 -17.02
N ASP A 25 18.79 4.39 -16.82
CA ASP A 25 17.91 4.82 -15.75
C ASP A 25 16.65 3.94 -15.85
N ASP A 26 16.73 2.77 -15.22
CA ASP A 26 15.61 1.91 -14.94
C ASP A 26 14.83 2.66 -13.86
N ASP A 27 14.00 3.60 -14.30
CA ASP A 27 12.96 4.26 -13.52
C ASP A 27 11.92 3.21 -13.12
N GLN A 28 12.35 2.25 -12.31
CA GLN A 28 11.47 1.42 -11.50
C GLN A 28 10.91 2.35 -10.43
N SER A 29 9.84 3.05 -10.80
CA SER A 29 8.95 3.67 -9.82
C SER A 29 8.50 2.57 -8.85
N ILE A 30 9.15 2.49 -7.68
CA ILE A 30 8.84 1.49 -6.67
C ILE A 30 7.36 1.64 -6.32
N ASP A 31 6.58 0.57 -6.49
CA ASP A 31 5.16 0.58 -6.16
C ASP A 31 4.98 0.89 -4.67
N GLN A 32 4.43 2.06 -4.35
CA GLN A 32 4.17 2.51 -2.98
C GLN A 32 2.78 2.10 -2.47
N SER A 33 2.06 1.22 -3.17
CA SER A 33 0.73 0.76 -2.77
C SER A 33 0.68 0.03 -1.42
N TYR A 34 1.83 -0.41 -0.91
CA TYR A 34 1.95 -1.03 0.40
C TYR A 34 1.94 -0.03 1.57
N LEU A 35 2.19 1.26 1.30
CA LEU A 35 2.20 2.31 2.31
C LEU A 35 0.78 2.82 2.60
N PHE A 36 0.46 3.01 3.88
CA PHE A 36 -0.75 3.73 4.28
C PHE A 36 -0.40 5.21 4.40
N ARG A 37 -0.99 6.05 3.55
CA ARG A 37 -0.87 7.52 3.65
C ARG A 37 -2.25 8.19 3.65
N PRO A 38 -2.40 9.30 4.38
CA PRO A 38 -3.60 10.13 4.29
C PRO A 38 -3.92 10.52 2.84
N GLY A 39 -5.20 10.46 2.46
CA GLY A 39 -5.68 10.89 1.15
C GLY A 39 -5.39 9.95 -0.03
N GLN A 40 -4.70 8.81 0.18
CA GLN A 40 -4.35 7.91 -0.92
C GLN A 40 -5.38 6.80 -1.14
N LEU A 41 -5.93 6.69 -2.36
CA LEU A 41 -6.88 5.64 -2.74
C LEU A 41 -6.31 4.23 -2.73
N SER A 42 -4.99 4.08 -2.92
CA SER A 42 -4.29 2.80 -2.79
C SER A 42 -4.57 2.15 -1.42
N THR A 43 -4.75 2.98 -0.40
CA THR A 43 -5.04 2.56 0.97
C THR A 43 -6.36 1.80 1.10
N LEU A 44 -7.38 2.16 0.31
CA LEU A 44 -8.71 1.52 0.35
C LEU A 44 -8.70 0.08 -0.18
N LYS A 45 -7.70 -0.29 -0.99
CA LYS A 45 -7.63 -1.61 -1.63
C LYS A 45 -7.15 -2.73 -0.71
N ARG A 46 -6.63 -2.39 0.48
CA ARG A 46 -5.91 -3.31 1.36
C ARG A 46 -6.57 -3.36 2.73
N THR A 47 -6.67 -4.56 3.29
CA THR A 47 -7.34 -4.81 4.58
C THR A 47 -6.37 -4.87 5.77
N THR A 48 -5.06 -5.04 5.51
CA THR A 48 -4.03 -5.19 6.55
C THR A 48 -2.73 -4.46 6.18
N PHE A 49 -2.13 -3.79 7.16
CA PHE A 49 -0.87 -3.07 7.04
C PHE A 49 0.07 -3.45 8.17
N GLN A 50 1.39 -3.47 7.90
CA GLN A 50 2.38 -3.53 8.97
C GLN A 50 2.50 -2.15 9.62
N LEU A 51 2.83 -2.10 10.91
CA LEU A 51 2.95 -0.84 11.64
C LEU A 51 4.01 0.10 11.04
N CYS A 52 5.09 -0.46 10.48
CA CYS A 52 6.15 0.30 9.82
C CYS A 52 5.73 0.93 8.49
N ASP A 53 4.64 0.43 7.87
CA ASP A 53 4.16 0.91 6.58
C ASP A 53 3.15 2.06 6.72
N ILE A 54 2.77 2.42 7.96
CA ILE A 54 1.77 3.47 8.24
C ILE A 54 2.45 4.82 8.38
N GLN A 55 2.27 5.71 7.40
CA GLN A 55 2.86 7.04 7.41
C GLN A 55 1.85 8.09 7.87
N ILE A 56 1.44 7.96 9.14
CA ILE A 56 0.61 8.95 9.84
C ILE A 56 1.34 9.32 11.13
N ASP A 57 1.65 10.61 11.30
CA ASP A 57 2.44 11.10 12.45
C ASP A 57 1.85 10.69 13.81
N GLN A 58 0.52 10.78 13.95
CA GLN A 58 -0.16 10.37 15.19
C GLN A 58 -0.03 8.87 15.47
N VAL A 59 -0.06 8.03 14.43
CA VAL A 59 0.12 6.58 14.58
C VAL A 59 1.58 6.28 14.91
N GLN A 60 2.52 6.93 14.23
CA GLN A 60 3.95 6.78 14.52
C GLN A 60 4.27 7.19 15.95
N GLN A 61 3.68 8.27 16.46
CA GLN A 61 3.80 8.65 17.86
C GLN A 61 3.35 7.51 18.78
N ILE A 62 2.18 6.91 18.55
CA ILE A 62 1.66 5.80 19.37
C ILE A 62 2.55 4.57 19.29
N ILE A 63 3.11 4.26 18.12
CA ILE A 63 4.02 3.12 17.94
C ILE A 63 5.26 3.28 18.82
N HIS A 64 5.85 4.49 18.84
CA HIS A 64 7.09 4.77 19.54
C HIS A 64 6.88 5.16 21.03
N GLU A 65 5.64 5.19 21.53
CA GLU A 65 5.32 5.54 22.92
C GLU A 65 5.99 4.61 23.94
N ASN A 66 6.22 3.35 23.56
CA ASN A 66 6.76 2.31 24.45
C ASN A 66 8.24 1.99 24.19
N ASP A 67 8.90 2.72 23.29
CA ASP A 67 10.26 2.42 22.88
C ASP A 67 11.23 2.42 24.06
N GLY A 68 11.95 1.32 24.23
CA GLY A 68 12.91 1.13 25.33
C GLY A 68 12.29 0.81 26.69
N HIS A 69 10.96 0.69 26.75
CA HIS A 69 10.19 0.36 27.96
C HIS A 69 9.39 -0.95 27.80
N GLU A 70 9.68 -1.74 26.77
CA GLU A 70 8.96 -2.96 26.45
C GLU A 70 9.30 -4.07 27.46
N LEU A 71 8.37 -4.36 28.37
CA LEU A 71 8.53 -5.39 29.41
C LEU A 71 7.84 -6.71 29.05
N GLU A 72 6.71 -6.64 28.37
CA GLU A 72 5.87 -7.80 28.04
C GLU A 72 5.25 -7.62 26.66
N CYS A 73 5.16 -8.73 25.91
CA CYS A 73 4.43 -8.81 24.66
C CYS A 73 3.05 -9.43 24.90
N THR A 74 1.99 -8.65 24.67
CA THR A 74 0.61 -9.11 24.86
C THR A 74 0.02 -9.66 23.57
N GLU A 75 -0.93 -10.59 23.65
CA GLU A 75 -1.63 -11.13 22.46
C GLU A 75 -2.37 -10.03 21.68
N LYS A 76 -2.91 -9.02 22.39
CA LYS A 76 -3.75 -7.98 21.78
C LYS A 76 -2.96 -6.81 21.20
N ASP A 77 -2.02 -6.26 21.97
CA ASP A 77 -1.29 -5.03 21.61
C ASP A 77 0.16 -5.31 21.20
N GLY A 78 0.62 -6.57 21.30
CA GLY A 78 2.02 -6.93 21.04
C GLY A 78 2.95 -6.24 22.04
N TRP A 79 4.02 -5.64 21.51
CA TRP A 79 5.01 -4.87 22.27
C TRP A 79 4.59 -3.42 22.53
N LEU A 80 3.43 -2.99 22.03
CA LEU A 80 2.94 -1.64 22.26
C LEU A 80 2.34 -1.50 23.66
N SER A 81 2.20 -0.25 24.12
CA SER A 81 1.44 0.02 25.34
C SER A 81 -0.01 -0.46 25.22
N LYS A 82 -0.61 -0.85 26.33
CA LYS A 82 -1.99 -1.37 26.38
C LYS A 82 -2.99 -0.42 25.71
N GLY A 83 -3.82 -0.95 24.81
CA GLY A 83 -4.85 -0.20 24.08
C GLY A 83 -4.33 0.59 22.87
N SER A 84 -3.05 0.49 22.53
CA SER A 84 -2.48 1.19 21.37
C SER A 84 -3.08 0.70 20.06
N MET A 85 -3.32 -0.60 19.90
CA MET A 85 -3.91 -1.13 18.66
C MET A 85 -5.31 -0.57 18.38
N ASP A 86 -6.12 -0.37 19.43
CA ASP A 86 -7.46 0.20 19.29
C ASP A 86 -7.39 1.69 18.90
N ARG A 87 -6.46 2.45 19.49
CA ARG A 87 -6.19 3.86 19.12
C ARG A 87 -5.72 3.97 17.67
N ILE A 88 -4.78 3.13 17.25
CA ILE A 88 -4.27 3.09 15.87
C ILE A 88 -5.39 2.80 14.88
N ARG A 89 -6.22 1.76 15.13
CA ARG A 89 -7.37 1.46 14.26
C ARG A 89 -8.35 2.62 14.17
N ALA A 90 -8.64 3.30 15.28
CA ALA A 90 -9.56 4.44 15.27
C ALA A 90 -9.04 5.58 14.39
N ILE A 91 -7.74 5.87 14.43
CA ILE A 91 -7.10 6.88 13.56
C ILE A 91 -7.17 6.43 12.11
N MET A 92 -6.77 5.19 11.80
CA MET A 92 -6.81 4.69 10.41
C MET A 92 -8.23 4.72 9.83
N ASN A 93 -9.25 4.29 10.60
CA ASN A 93 -10.65 4.33 10.16
C ASN A 93 -11.13 5.76 9.89
N ARG A 94 -10.68 6.73 10.68
CA ARG A 94 -10.95 8.14 10.43
C ARG A 94 -10.35 8.59 9.09
N GLU A 95 -9.08 8.27 8.84
CA GLU A 95 -8.42 8.61 7.57
C GLU A 95 -9.15 7.96 6.37
N LEU A 96 -9.53 6.68 6.49
CA LEU A 96 -10.31 6.00 5.43
C LEU A 96 -11.66 6.67 5.18
N SER A 97 -12.35 7.09 6.24
CA SER A 97 -13.64 7.79 6.12
C SER A 97 -13.50 9.11 5.37
N LEU A 98 -12.40 9.85 5.59
CA LEU A 98 -12.10 11.07 4.84
C LEU A 98 -11.89 10.77 3.36
N ILE A 99 -11.09 9.74 3.05
CA ILE A 99 -10.82 9.34 1.66
C ILE A 99 -12.12 8.95 0.94
N ILE A 100 -12.98 8.16 1.57
CA ILE A 100 -14.26 7.71 0.98
C ILE A 100 -15.15 8.92 0.67
N ASN A 101 -15.30 9.82 1.64
CA ASN A 101 -16.11 11.02 1.46
C ASN A 101 -15.56 11.91 0.33
N ASP A 102 -14.24 12.06 0.25
CA ASP A 102 -13.60 12.83 -0.82
C ASP A 102 -13.79 12.16 -2.20
N THR A 103 -13.72 10.82 -2.28
CA THR A 103 -14.00 10.12 -3.55
C THR A 103 -15.44 10.24 -4.00
N ASP A 104 -16.40 10.19 -3.06
CA ASP A 104 -17.81 10.37 -3.37
C ASP A 104 -18.05 11.78 -3.94
N LEU A 105 -17.42 12.80 -3.34
CA LEU A 105 -17.45 14.16 -3.87
C LEU A 105 -16.84 14.25 -5.28
N LEU A 106 -15.71 13.58 -5.55
CA LEU A 106 -15.11 13.57 -6.88
C LEU A 106 -16.01 12.84 -7.91
N HIS A 107 -16.76 11.83 -7.49
CA HIS A 107 -17.70 11.12 -8.34
C HIS A 107 -18.90 12.02 -8.71
N GLU A 108 -19.44 12.79 -7.76
CA GLU A 108 -20.52 13.76 -8.04
C GLU A 108 -20.05 14.90 -8.96
N HIS A 109 -18.86 15.46 -8.75
CA HIS A 109 -18.34 16.54 -9.60
C HIS A 109 -18.06 16.07 -11.03
N SER A 110 -17.62 14.82 -11.21
CA SER A 110 -17.42 14.21 -12.53
C SER A 110 -18.73 13.99 -13.30
N GLN A 111 -19.87 13.83 -12.61
CA GLN A 111 -21.18 13.70 -13.24
C GLN A 111 -21.77 15.05 -13.69
N THR A 112 -21.29 16.19 -13.16
CA THR A 112 -21.78 17.53 -13.53
C THR A 112 -21.12 18.16 -14.77
N LEU A 113 -20.17 17.47 -15.42
CA LEU A 113 -19.49 17.92 -16.64
C LEU A 113 -19.81 17.10 -17.89
N ASN A 114 -20.82 16.22 -17.87
CA ASN A 114 -21.35 15.59 -19.08
C ASN A 114 -22.72 16.19 -19.42
N THR A 115 -22.66 17.12 -20.37
CA THR A 115 -23.74 17.90 -20.96
C THR A 115 -24.81 17.03 -21.62
N VAL A 116 -26.07 17.44 -21.44
CA VAL A 116 -27.15 17.48 -22.46
C VAL A 116 -26.81 16.78 -23.77
N ASP A 117 -27.23 15.53 -23.95
CA ASP A 117 -27.55 14.93 -25.25
C ASP A 117 -28.44 13.68 -25.05
N VAL A 118 -29.74 13.89 -25.30
CA VAL A 118 -30.76 12.98 -25.86
C VAL A 118 -30.60 11.46 -25.64
N LEU A 119 -31.46 10.89 -24.78
CA LEU A 119 -31.97 9.51 -24.90
C LEU A 119 -33.05 9.48 -26.02
N PRO A 120 -33.23 8.38 -26.79
CA PRO A 120 -33.99 7.27 -26.23
C PRO A 120 -33.69 5.84 -26.71
N GLU A 121 -34.12 4.91 -25.86
CA GLU A 121 -34.80 3.63 -26.11
C GLU A 121 -34.25 2.73 -27.24
N ASN A 122 -33.71 1.58 -26.83
CA ASN A 122 -33.68 0.26 -27.50
C ASN A 122 -32.33 -0.43 -27.26
N ILE A 123 -32.14 -1.03 -26.08
CA ILE A 123 -31.15 -2.10 -25.92
C ILE A 123 -31.94 -3.39 -25.78
N GLU A 124 -31.98 -4.13 -26.88
CA GLU A 124 -32.49 -5.49 -26.96
C GLU A 124 -31.59 -6.38 -26.11
N ILE A 125 -32.09 -6.83 -24.95
CA ILE A 125 -31.40 -7.81 -24.11
C ILE A 125 -31.54 -9.16 -24.82
N SER A 126 -30.54 -9.51 -25.63
CA SER A 126 -30.35 -10.87 -26.11
C SER A 126 -29.87 -11.73 -24.94
N GLU A 127 -30.80 -12.44 -24.30
CA GLU A 127 -30.48 -13.53 -23.38
C GLU A 127 -29.74 -14.63 -24.16
N VAL A 128 -28.43 -14.75 -23.97
CA VAL A 128 -27.68 -15.95 -24.37
C VAL A 128 -27.61 -16.84 -23.13
N TYR A 129 -28.61 -17.69 -22.95
CA TYR A 129 -28.52 -18.82 -22.02
C TYR A 129 -27.55 -19.84 -22.65
N ASP A 130 -26.33 -19.94 -22.12
CA ASP A 130 -25.44 -21.07 -22.40
C ASP A 130 -25.88 -22.24 -21.49
N GLU A 131 -26.67 -23.16 -22.06
CA GLU A 131 -27.26 -24.30 -21.36
C GLU A 131 -26.34 -25.54 -21.41
N ASP A 132 -25.02 -25.37 -21.19
CA ASP A 132 -24.05 -26.46 -21.44
C ASP A 132 -22.84 -26.49 -20.48
N LEU A 133 -23.08 -26.43 -19.17
CA LEU A 133 -22.14 -26.99 -18.18
C LEU A 133 -22.83 -28.06 -17.34
N GLY A 134 -22.84 -29.26 -17.93
CA GLY A 134 -23.31 -30.49 -17.33
C GLY A 134 -22.67 -30.79 -15.97
N ILE A 135 -23.52 -31.34 -15.11
CA ILE A 135 -23.26 -31.99 -13.84
C ILE A 135 -21.96 -32.83 -13.88
N TYR A 136 -20.95 -32.46 -13.08
CA TYR A 136 -19.82 -33.35 -12.79
C TYR A 136 -20.19 -34.29 -11.64
N HIS A 137 -20.33 -35.58 -11.97
CA HIS A 137 -20.39 -36.67 -11.00
C HIS A 137 -18.96 -36.99 -10.52
N HIS A 138 -18.72 -36.93 -9.21
CA HIS A 138 -17.77 -37.82 -8.55
C HIS A 138 -18.36 -38.28 -7.22
#